data_AF-A0A497V3B5-F1
#
_entry.id   AF-A0A497V3B5-F1
#
_cell.length_a   1.000
_cell.length_b   1.000
_cell.length_c   1.000
_cell.angle_alpha   90.00
_cell.angle_beta   90.00
_cell.angle_gamma   90.00
#
_symmetry.space_group_name_H-M   'P 1'
#
loop_
_entity.id
_entity.type
_entity.pdbx_description
1 polymer ?
#
loop_
_entity_poly.entity_id
_entity_poly.type
_entity_poly.pdbx_seq_one_letter_code
_entity_poly.pdbx_strand_id
1 'polypeptide(L)'
;MSHRSPRSAFTAHLPPTRRSVLASALGLVGAGSALALTGCGGLGSEAQLRFINATVDYTQADFYAAGERVAASLSNGGNISAWYAVEADSTQIALYAAGGSSAKLTETRTLEEDTYTSLLAYGSLANSLKFKFFAESNSSADSSKTKVRVFHACESLGGLDLYLTNTSSLSGLSPTATVTEYGDISDFVSVSSGLYRVRLTSKDDQSNVLFDFTSQITLGSTSVVTLIVVPRSSGSYPNISALQEQGGNALLANSLVS
;
A
#
# COMPACT_ATOMS: atom_id res chain seq x y z
N MET A 1 -54.24 62.38 -24.97
CA MET A 1 -53.69 61.92 -26.26
C MET A 1 -52.37 61.23 -25.96
N SER A 2 -52.41 59.96 -25.60
CA SER A 2 -52.26 58.77 -26.46
C SER A 2 -50.80 58.32 -26.64
N HIS A 3 -50.51 57.20 -25.97
CA HIS A 3 -49.62 56.09 -26.36
C HIS A 3 -48.12 56.32 -26.62
N ARG A 4 -47.30 55.62 -25.83
CA ARG A 4 -46.54 54.43 -26.32
C ARG A 4 -46.05 53.52 -25.18
N SER A 5 -46.22 52.23 -25.40
CA SER A 5 -45.88 51.05 -24.57
C SER A 5 -44.37 50.72 -24.54
N PRO A 6 -43.90 49.79 -23.68
CA PRO A 6 -42.51 49.67 -23.26
C PRO A 6 -41.69 48.71 -24.13
N ARG A 7 -40.35 48.82 -24.09
CA ARG A 7 -39.42 47.85 -24.69
C ARG A 7 -38.69 47.04 -23.61
N SER A 8 -38.86 45.73 -23.79
CA SER A 8 -38.33 44.55 -23.10
C SER A 8 -36.88 44.63 -22.61
N ALA A 9 -36.68 44.15 -21.39
CA ALA A 9 -35.39 43.68 -20.87
C ALA A 9 -34.94 42.43 -21.65
N PHE A 10 -33.63 42.33 -21.90
CA PHE A 10 -32.98 41.17 -22.52
C PHE A 10 -32.18 40.46 -21.43
N THR A 11 -32.69 39.34 -20.93
CA THR A 11 -32.03 38.49 -19.94
C THR A 11 -31.10 37.53 -20.68
N ALA A 12 -29.78 37.68 -20.51
CA ALA A 12 -28.81 36.76 -21.09
C ALA A 12 -28.83 35.42 -20.32
N HIS A 13 -29.26 34.36 -21.00
CA HIS A 13 -29.25 32.99 -20.48
C HIS A 13 -27.86 32.39 -20.71
N LEU A 14 -27.07 32.20 -19.64
CA LEU A 14 -25.82 31.43 -19.69
C LEU A 14 -26.17 29.92 -19.65
N PRO A 15 -25.57 29.07 -20.49
CA PRO A 15 -25.75 27.62 -20.44
C PRO A 15 -24.87 26.99 -19.34
N PRO A 16 -25.28 25.84 -18.76
CA PRO A 16 -24.49 25.17 -17.72
C PRO A 16 -23.27 24.47 -18.33
N THR A 17 -22.09 24.81 -17.79
CA THR A 17 -20.81 24.16 -18.06
C THR A 17 -20.82 22.71 -17.56
N ARG A 18 -20.69 21.75 -18.48
CA ARG A 18 -20.41 20.35 -18.16
C ARG A 18 -19.04 20.23 -17.50
N ARG A 19 -18.99 19.93 -16.21
CA ARG A 19 -17.78 19.49 -15.51
C ARG A 19 -17.49 18.04 -15.90
N SER A 20 -16.52 17.84 -16.79
CA SER A 20 -15.90 16.54 -17.02
C SER A 20 -15.00 16.19 -15.83
N VAL A 21 -15.41 15.22 -15.03
CA VAL A 21 -14.58 14.61 -13.98
C VAL A 21 -13.59 13.68 -14.66
N LEU A 22 -12.31 14.05 -14.66
CA LEU A 22 -11.22 13.14 -15.01
C LEU A 22 -11.00 12.20 -13.83
N ALA A 23 -11.33 10.92 -14.02
CA ALA A 23 -11.01 9.86 -13.07
C ALA A 23 -9.52 9.52 -13.20
N SER A 24 -8.70 10.02 -12.26
CA SER A 24 -7.29 9.70 -12.16
C SER A 24 -7.13 8.32 -11.51
N ALA A 25 -6.90 7.27 -12.30
CA ALA A 25 -6.56 5.94 -11.78
C ALA A 25 -5.06 5.88 -11.42
N LEU A 26 -4.73 5.43 -10.20
CA LEU A 26 -3.33 5.12 -9.84
C LEU A 26 -2.99 3.74 -10.40
N GLY A 27 -2.22 3.74 -11.48
CA GLY A 27 -1.72 2.51 -12.10
C GLY A 27 -0.46 2.01 -11.41
N LEU A 28 -0.50 0.78 -10.89
CA LEU A 28 0.68 -0.07 -10.66
C LEU A 28 1.18 -0.59 -12.02
N VAL A 29 1.53 0.33 -12.92
CA VAL A 29 2.05 -0.02 -14.24
C VAL A 29 3.56 -0.22 -14.09
N GLY A 30 4.05 -1.39 -14.49
CA GLY A 30 5.47 -1.68 -14.58
C GLY A 30 6.16 -0.73 -15.55
N ALA A 31 6.67 0.38 -15.04
CA ALA A 31 7.74 1.12 -15.68
C ALA A 31 9.04 0.45 -15.23
N GLY A 32 9.87 0.04 -16.18
CA GLY A 32 11.21 -0.47 -15.90
C GLY A 32 11.94 0.55 -15.03
N SER A 33 12.21 0.17 -13.79
CA SER A 33 13.01 0.96 -12.87
C SER A 33 14.40 1.12 -13.48
N ALA A 34 14.73 2.34 -13.89
CA ALA A 34 16.12 2.70 -14.15
C ALA A 34 16.85 2.57 -12.81
N LEU A 35 17.65 1.52 -12.68
CA LEU A 35 18.59 1.31 -11.58
C LEU A 35 19.51 2.53 -11.54
N ALA A 36 19.31 3.41 -10.57
CA ALA A 36 20.31 4.40 -10.21
C ALA A 36 21.42 3.63 -9.46
N LEU A 37 22.38 3.07 -10.21
CA LEU A 37 23.60 2.52 -9.65
C LEU A 37 24.45 3.67 -9.10
N THR A 38 24.24 4.00 -7.83
CA THR A 38 25.21 4.74 -7.03
C THR A 38 25.63 3.84 -5.87
N GLY A 39 26.54 2.92 -6.16
CA GLY A 39 27.16 2.04 -5.18
C GLY A 39 28.44 1.45 -5.78
N CYS A 40 29.59 1.93 -5.30
CA CYS A 40 30.91 1.46 -5.71
C CYS A 40 31.20 0.10 -5.07
N GLY A 41 31.48 -0.92 -5.89
CA GLY A 41 32.52 -1.90 -5.59
C GLY A 41 32.14 -3.10 -4.73
N GLY A 42 31.41 -4.04 -5.31
CA GLY A 42 31.39 -5.44 -4.91
C GLY A 42 31.00 -6.28 -6.12
N LEU A 43 31.83 -7.23 -6.54
CA LEU A 43 31.41 -8.29 -7.47
C LEU A 43 30.60 -9.36 -6.72
N GLY A 44 29.92 -8.96 -5.64
CA GLY A 44 29.20 -9.81 -4.72
C GLY A 44 27.83 -10.15 -5.26
N SER A 45 27.32 -11.30 -4.82
CA SER A 45 25.95 -11.68 -5.05
C SER A 45 25.02 -10.83 -4.18
N GLU A 46 24.00 -10.20 -4.77
CA GLU A 46 23.12 -9.26 -4.06
C GLU A 46 21.67 -9.80 -3.95
N ALA A 47 20.98 -9.39 -2.90
CA ALA A 47 19.53 -9.46 -2.74
C ALA A 47 18.91 -8.06 -2.84
N GLN A 48 17.64 -7.97 -3.21
CA GLN A 48 16.90 -6.71 -3.33
C GLN A 48 15.89 -6.57 -2.18
N LEU A 49 16.02 -5.49 -1.40
CA LEU A 49 15.12 -5.17 -0.29
C LEU A 49 14.37 -3.85 -0.54
N ARG A 50 13.07 -3.82 -0.24
CA ARG A 50 12.33 -2.56 -0.05
C ARG A 50 11.65 -2.56 1.31
N PHE A 51 11.51 -1.39 1.89
CA PHE A 51 11.10 -1.21 3.28
C PHE A 51 9.74 -0.50 3.36
N ILE A 52 8.93 -0.88 4.35
CA ILE A 52 7.64 -0.28 4.64
C ILE A 52 7.59 0.07 6.12
N ASN A 53 7.25 1.32 6.44
CA ASN A 53 7.02 1.74 7.82
C ASN A 53 5.50 1.72 8.14
N ALA A 54 5.10 0.72 8.90
CA ALA A 54 3.76 0.55 9.47
C ALA A 54 3.81 0.55 11.01
N THR A 55 4.82 1.18 11.60
CA THR A 55 4.89 1.37 13.05
C THR A 55 3.91 2.44 13.49
N VAL A 56 3.42 2.32 14.73
CA VAL A 56 2.49 3.28 15.32
C VAL A 56 3.23 4.52 15.81
N ASP A 57 4.33 4.33 16.54
CA ASP A 57 4.97 5.42 17.30
C ASP A 57 6.08 6.16 16.54
N TYR A 58 6.65 5.56 15.48
CA TYR A 58 7.71 6.21 14.69
C TYR A 58 7.14 6.83 13.41
N THR A 59 6.73 8.09 13.52
CA THR A 59 6.23 8.88 12.38
C THR A 59 7.19 8.92 11.19
N GLN A 60 8.49 8.81 11.44
CA GLN A 60 9.54 8.51 10.46
C GLN A 60 10.55 7.55 11.07
N ALA A 61 11.05 6.62 10.27
CA ALA A 61 12.05 5.64 10.67
C ALA A 61 13.18 5.51 9.63
N ASP A 62 14.37 5.21 10.11
CA ASP A 62 15.49 4.81 9.27
C ASP A 62 15.62 3.28 9.30
N PHE A 63 15.91 2.68 8.15
CA PHE A 63 16.21 1.26 8.02
C PHE A 63 17.66 1.08 7.65
N TYR A 64 18.29 0.12 8.32
CA TYR A 64 19.68 -0.25 8.11
C TYR A 64 19.77 -1.72 7.71
N ALA A 65 20.73 -2.03 6.84
CA ALA A 65 21.12 -3.39 6.47
C ALA A 65 22.65 -3.49 6.56
N ALA A 66 23.16 -4.52 7.24
CA ALA A 66 24.60 -4.71 7.48
C ALA A 66 25.31 -3.48 8.11
N GLY A 67 24.58 -2.69 8.91
CA GLY A 67 25.10 -1.47 9.55
C GLY A 67 25.08 -0.22 8.67
N GLU A 68 24.69 -0.32 7.40
CA GLU A 68 24.52 0.83 6.50
C GLU A 68 23.07 1.28 6.43
N ARG A 69 22.82 2.59 6.38
CA ARG A 69 21.46 3.13 6.25
C ARG A 69 21.00 3.00 4.81
N VAL A 70 20.04 2.11 4.57
CA VAL A 70 19.47 1.86 3.24
C VAL A 70 18.24 2.71 2.99
N ALA A 71 17.32 2.88 3.95
CA ALA A 71 16.19 3.80 3.80
C ALA A 71 16.22 4.87 4.91
N ALA A 72 16.14 6.14 4.53
CA ALA A 72 16.16 7.26 5.48
C ALA A 72 14.78 7.92 5.59
N SER A 73 14.41 8.30 6.80
CA SER A 73 13.21 9.10 7.11
C SER A 73 11.92 8.55 6.48
N LEU A 74 11.78 7.23 6.39
CA LEU A 74 10.60 6.61 5.80
C LEU A 74 9.39 6.86 6.70
N SER A 75 8.44 7.64 6.20
CA SER A 75 7.24 8.02 6.96
C SER A 75 6.40 6.80 7.31
N ASN A 76 5.75 6.80 8.48
CA ASN A 76 4.74 5.80 8.79
C ASN A 76 3.48 5.96 7.92
N GLY A 77 2.45 5.17 8.19
CA GLY A 77 1.25 5.20 7.36
C GLY A 77 1.35 4.34 6.10
N GLY A 78 2.42 3.51 5.99
CA GLY A 78 2.64 2.58 4.89
C GLY A 78 3.46 3.12 3.72
N ASN A 79 4.27 4.16 3.91
CA ASN A 79 5.18 4.55 2.83
C ASN A 79 6.15 3.40 2.54
N ILE A 80 6.39 3.19 1.25
CA ILE A 80 7.25 2.15 0.71
C ILE A 80 8.50 2.82 0.13
N SER A 81 9.68 2.29 0.43
CA SER A 81 10.93 2.79 -0.12
C SER A 81 11.16 2.33 -1.57
N ALA A 82 12.20 2.86 -2.20
CA ALA A 82 12.80 2.21 -3.37
C ALA A 82 13.39 0.84 -2.99
N TRP A 83 13.77 0.07 -4.00
CA TRP A 83 14.59 -1.13 -3.83
C TRP A 83 16.04 -0.73 -3.52
N TYR A 84 16.67 -1.49 -2.64
CA TYR A 84 18.08 -1.39 -2.28
C TYR A 84 18.74 -2.74 -2.48
N ALA A 85 19.87 -2.74 -3.19
CA ALA A 85 20.76 -3.88 -3.25
C ALA A 85 21.48 -4.04 -1.91
N VAL A 86 21.51 -5.27 -1.41
CA VAL A 86 22.19 -5.64 -0.16
C VAL A 86 22.92 -6.94 -0.41
N GLU A 87 24.14 -7.07 0.10
CA GLU A 87 24.95 -8.28 -0.04
C GLU A 87 24.17 -9.53 0.42
N ALA A 88 24.22 -10.60 -0.38
CA ALA A 88 23.59 -11.88 -0.10
C ALA A 88 24.42 -12.68 0.92
N ASP A 89 24.26 -12.32 2.19
CA ASP A 89 24.89 -13.00 3.33
C ASP A 89 23.97 -12.92 4.56
N SER A 90 24.43 -13.41 5.71
CA SER A 90 23.86 -13.16 7.03
C SER A 90 23.89 -11.67 7.35
N THR A 91 22.76 -11.01 7.12
CA THR A 91 22.62 -9.56 7.22
C THR A 91 21.76 -9.20 8.42
N GLN A 92 22.28 -8.34 9.29
CA GLN A 92 21.45 -7.69 10.31
C GLN A 92 20.63 -6.57 9.66
N ILE A 93 19.31 -6.67 9.80
CA ILE A 93 18.39 -5.58 9.51
C ILE A 93 18.04 -4.87 10.81
N ALA A 94 17.99 -3.54 10.78
CA ALA A 94 17.66 -2.74 11.93
C ALA A 94 16.73 -1.56 11.59
N LEU A 95 15.83 -1.27 12.51
CA LEU A 95 14.96 -0.09 12.50
C LEU A 95 15.48 0.90 13.53
N TYR A 96 15.60 2.16 13.15
CA TYR A 96 15.90 3.28 14.04
C TYR A 96 14.77 4.30 13.97
N ALA A 97 14.54 5.03 15.06
CA ALA A 97 13.83 6.31 14.94
C ALA A 97 14.64 7.21 13.99
N ALA A 98 13.98 7.96 13.10
CA ALA A 98 14.69 8.78 12.11
C ALA A 98 15.71 9.73 12.78
N GLY A 99 16.97 9.67 12.31
CA GLY A 99 18.09 10.44 12.88
C GLY A 99 18.55 9.99 14.28
N GLY A 100 17.97 8.93 14.83
CA GLY A 100 18.33 8.37 16.14
C GLY A 100 19.62 7.56 16.10
N SER A 101 20.24 7.39 17.26
CA SER A 101 21.53 6.68 17.42
C SER A 101 21.42 5.26 17.99
N SER A 102 20.21 4.80 18.33
CA SER A 102 19.98 3.46 18.90
C SER A 102 18.94 2.69 18.10
N ALA A 103 19.26 1.44 17.79
CA ALA A 103 18.34 0.52 17.14
C ALA A 103 17.13 0.27 18.04
N LYS A 104 15.95 0.21 17.42
CA LYS A 104 14.65 0.00 18.08
C LYS A 104 14.10 -1.39 17.84
N LEU A 105 14.51 -1.99 16.72
CA LEU A 105 14.26 -3.36 16.37
C LEU A 105 15.43 -3.85 15.52
N THR A 106 15.88 -5.07 15.76
CA THR A 106 16.93 -5.71 14.97
C THR A 106 16.55 -7.16 14.71
N GLU A 107 16.83 -7.66 13.51
CA GLU A 107 16.67 -9.08 13.17
C GLU A 107 17.73 -9.45 12.14
N THR A 108 18.41 -10.58 12.34
CA THR A 108 19.37 -11.09 11.37
C THR A 108 18.68 -12.08 10.45
N ARG A 109 18.90 -11.93 9.14
CA ARG A 109 18.41 -12.84 8.10
C ARG A 109 19.55 -13.22 7.16
N THR A 110 19.59 -14.48 6.76
CA THR A 110 20.38 -14.87 5.60
C THR A 110 19.65 -14.40 4.35
N LEU A 111 20.31 -13.56 3.56
CA LEU A 111 19.83 -13.11 2.26
C LEU A 111 20.42 -14.01 1.19
N GLU A 112 19.59 -14.38 0.21
CA GLU A 112 20.00 -15.20 -0.92
C GLU A 112 20.13 -14.31 -2.16
N GLU A 113 21.10 -14.65 -3.01
CA GLU A 113 21.34 -13.95 -4.26
C GLU A 113 20.12 -13.96 -5.18
N ASP A 114 19.95 -12.91 -5.98
CA ASP A 114 18.86 -12.77 -6.96
C ASP A 114 17.45 -12.89 -6.35
N THR A 115 17.30 -12.66 -5.05
CA THR A 115 15.99 -12.65 -4.37
C THR A 115 15.47 -11.24 -4.12
N TYR A 116 14.14 -11.11 -4.08
CA TYR A 116 13.44 -9.86 -3.76
C TYR A 116 12.62 -10.05 -2.50
N THR A 117 12.74 -9.12 -1.55
CA THR A 117 11.97 -9.14 -0.31
C THR A 117 11.44 -7.75 0.05
N SER A 118 10.13 -7.68 0.27
CA SER A 118 9.53 -6.52 0.95
C SER A 118 9.56 -6.71 2.45
N LEU A 119 10.07 -5.72 3.16
CA LEU A 119 10.23 -5.75 4.61
C LEU A 119 9.36 -4.70 5.27
N LEU A 120 8.42 -5.15 6.07
CA LEU A 120 7.52 -4.31 6.85
C LEU A 120 8.00 -4.24 8.31
N ALA A 121 8.25 -3.04 8.82
CA ALA A 121 8.28 -2.80 10.26
C ALA A 121 6.88 -2.42 10.72
N TYR A 122 6.36 -3.08 11.75
CA TYR A 122 5.02 -2.82 12.27
C TYR A 122 4.93 -3.05 13.79
N GLY A 123 3.84 -2.57 14.37
CA GLY A 123 3.59 -2.60 15.82
C GLY A 123 3.91 -1.30 16.52
N SER A 124 3.97 -1.37 17.84
CA SER A 124 4.06 -0.21 18.74
C SER A 124 5.11 -0.41 19.82
N LEU A 125 5.57 0.68 20.44
CA LEU A 125 6.44 0.65 21.61
C LEU A 125 5.74 0.10 22.85
N ALA A 126 4.40 0.21 22.90
CA ALA A 126 3.61 -0.29 24.01
C ALA A 126 3.49 -1.83 24.01
N ASN A 127 3.38 -2.46 22.83
CA ASN A 127 3.14 -3.90 22.73
C ASN A 127 4.36 -4.67 22.20
N SER A 128 4.95 -4.23 21.09
CA SER A 128 6.23 -4.69 20.51
C SER A 128 6.32 -4.23 19.05
N LEU A 129 7.55 -3.97 18.60
CA LEU A 129 7.86 -3.82 17.19
C LEU A 129 8.25 -5.18 16.59
N LYS A 130 7.87 -5.40 15.35
CA LYS A 130 8.14 -6.64 14.61
C LYS A 130 8.54 -6.33 13.17
N PHE A 131 9.34 -7.22 12.58
CA PHE A 131 9.52 -7.27 11.14
C PHE A 131 8.66 -8.37 10.53
N LYS A 132 8.10 -8.11 9.35
CA LYS A 132 7.52 -9.11 8.47
C LYS A 132 8.24 -9.05 7.14
N PHE A 133 8.78 -10.18 6.72
CA PHE A 133 9.47 -10.34 5.45
C PHE A 133 8.51 -11.02 4.47
N PHE A 134 8.23 -10.36 3.35
CA PHE A 134 7.47 -10.91 2.24
C PHE A 134 8.46 -11.23 1.13
N ALA A 135 8.88 -12.50 1.05
CA ALA A 135 9.62 -12.99 -0.10
C ALA A 135 8.74 -12.88 -1.36
N GLU A 136 9.30 -12.31 -2.42
CA GLU A 136 8.61 -12.04 -3.69
C GLU A 136 9.06 -13.05 -4.74
N SER A 137 8.79 -14.32 -4.46
CA SER A 137 9.20 -15.48 -5.25
C SER A 137 8.02 -16.37 -5.64
N ASN A 138 6.79 -15.84 -5.60
CA ASN A 138 5.62 -16.63 -5.93
C ASN A 138 5.53 -16.83 -7.45
N SER A 139 4.98 -17.98 -7.86
CA SER A 139 4.65 -18.17 -9.27
C SER A 139 3.62 -17.13 -9.73
N SER A 140 3.80 -16.64 -10.95
CA SER A 140 2.86 -15.71 -11.58
C SER A 140 1.42 -16.23 -11.54
N ALA A 141 0.45 -15.31 -11.59
CA ALA A 141 -0.94 -15.68 -11.78
C ALA A 141 -1.18 -16.17 -13.22
N ASP A 142 -2.31 -16.84 -13.44
CA ASP A 142 -2.74 -17.21 -14.79
C ASP A 142 -2.96 -15.96 -15.67
N SER A 143 -2.95 -16.18 -16.99
CA SER A 143 -3.35 -15.14 -17.94
C SER A 143 -4.72 -14.57 -17.58
N SER A 144 -4.88 -13.24 -17.66
CA SER A 144 -6.07 -12.47 -17.28
C SER A 144 -6.43 -12.51 -15.79
N LYS A 145 -5.53 -13.01 -14.93
CA LYS A 145 -5.71 -13.08 -13.47
C LYS A 145 -4.62 -12.34 -12.72
N THR A 146 -4.90 -12.04 -11.46
CA THR A 146 -3.95 -11.53 -10.46
C THR A 146 -4.13 -12.37 -9.21
N LYS A 147 -3.04 -12.79 -8.55
CA LYS A 147 -3.09 -13.34 -7.19
C LYS A 147 -3.05 -12.18 -6.20
N VAL A 148 -4.01 -12.12 -5.29
CA VAL A 148 -4.07 -11.09 -4.25
C VAL A 148 -4.15 -11.74 -2.88
N ARG A 149 -3.39 -11.22 -1.92
CA ARG A 149 -3.58 -11.52 -0.49
C ARG A 149 -3.53 -10.25 0.34
N VAL A 150 -3.98 -10.34 1.59
CA VAL A 150 -3.95 -9.23 2.54
C VAL A 150 -3.16 -9.58 3.80
N PHE A 151 -2.40 -8.62 4.33
CA PHE A 151 -1.72 -8.71 5.63
C PHE A 151 -2.27 -7.66 6.59
N HIS A 152 -2.57 -8.06 7.83
CA HIS A 152 -3.13 -7.15 8.83
C HIS A 152 -2.04 -6.61 9.78
N ALA A 153 -1.56 -5.39 9.54
CA ALA A 153 -0.53 -4.75 10.37
C ALA A 153 -1.08 -3.65 11.32
N CYS A 154 -2.39 -3.55 11.50
CA CYS A 154 -3.03 -2.46 12.24
C CYS A 154 -3.60 -2.94 13.58
N GLU A 155 -2.79 -2.93 14.63
CA GLU A 155 -3.10 -3.50 15.95
C GLU A 155 -4.37 -2.96 16.62
N SER A 156 -4.83 -1.76 16.27
CA SER A 156 -6.03 -1.14 16.84
C SER A 156 -7.36 -1.68 16.27
N LEU A 157 -7.31 -2.60 15.31
CA LEU A 157 -8.49 -3.16 14.64
C LEU A 157 -8.63 -4.65 14.96
N GLY A 158 -9.87 -5.14 14.96
CA GLY A 158 -10.15 -6.58 14.94
C GLY A 158 -10.02 -7.15 13.53
N GLY A 159 -10.54 -8.35 13.32
CA GLY A 159 -10.57 -9.00 12.00
C GLY A 159 -11.15 -8.10 10.91
N LEU A 160 -10.64 -8.27 9.68
CA LEU A 160 -10.95 -7.44 8.53
C LEU A 160 -11.36 -8.28 7.32
N ASP A 161 -12.30 -7.73 6.56
CA ASP A 161 -12.75 -8.27 5.28
C ASP A 161 -12.34 -7.33 4.15
N LEU A 162 -11.60 -7.85 3.17
CA LEU A 162 -11.19 -7.15 1.95
C LEU A 162 -12.23 -7.34 0.85
N TYR A 163 -12.61 -6.24 0.21
CA TYR A 163 -13.45 -6.24 -0.97
C TYR A 163 -12.74 -5.57 -2.14
N LEU A 164 -12.53 -6.35 -3.20
CA LEU A 164 -12.10 -5.86 -4.51
C LEU A 164 -13.30 -5.88 -5.45
N THR A 165 -14.03 -4.76 -5.50
CA THR A 165 -15.25 -4.65 -6.30
C THR A 165 -15.61 -3.21 -6.60
N ASN A 166 -16.14 -2.96 -7.80
CA ASN A 166 -16.59 -1.65 -8.24
C ASN A 166 -18.07 -1.37 -7.96
N THR A 167 -18.78 -2.28 -7.29
CA THR A 167 -20.18 -2.08 -6.92
C THR A 167 -20.33 -0.92 -5.94
N SER A 168 -21.46 -0.22 -5.98
CA SER A 168 -21.74 0.86 -5.03
C SER A 168 -21.95 0.33 -3.60
N SER A 169 -22.65 -0.80 -3.46
CA SER A 169 -22.94 -1.45 -2.18
C SER A 169 -22.11 -2.72 -1.97
N LEU A 170 -21.77 -3.00 -0.71
CA LEU A 170 -21.17 -4.27 -0.27
C LEU A 170 -22.21 -5.28 0.23
N SER A 171 -23.45 -4.84 0.49
CA SER A 171 -24.48 -5.69 1.10
C SER A 171 -24.71 -6.98 0.29
N GLY A 172 -24.57 -8.11 0.97
CA GLY A 172 -24.80 -9.44 0.39
C GLY A 172 -23.64 -9.97 -0.47
N LEU A 173 -22.52 -9.24 -0.57
CA LEU A 173 -21.32 -9.75 -1.22
C LEU A 173 -20.53 -10.66 -0.26
N SER A 174 -19.74 -11.57 -0.79
CA SER A 174 -18.69 -12.24 -0.01
C SER A 174 -17.40 -11.42 -0.07
N PRO A 175 -16.59 -11.40 1.00
CA PRO A 175 -15.28 -10.77 0.95
C PRO A 175 -14.38 -11.49 -0.05
N THR A 176 -13.49 -10.73 -0.68
CA THR A 176 -12.43 -11.26 -1.54
C THR A 176 -11.39 -12.02 -0.72
N ALA A 177 -11.04 -11.52 0.46
CA ALA A 177 -10.17 -12.18 1.42
C ALA A 177 -10.52 -11.71 2.83
N THR A 178 -10.22 -12.53 3.83
CA THR A 178 -10.44 -12.23 5.25
C THR A 178 -9.15 -12.49 6.02
N VAL A 179 -8.88 -11.64 7.00
CA VAL A 179 -7.81 -11.81 8.01
C VAL A 179 -8.44 -11.62 9.39
N THR A 180 -8.14 -12.51 10.32
CA THR A 180 -8.91 -12.60 11.58
C THR A 180 -8.27 -11.78 12.70
N GLU A 181 -6.95 -11.64 12.70
CA GLU A 181 -6.20 -11.07 13.81
C GLU A 181 -5.04 -10.19 13.34
N TYR A 182 -4.53 -9.35 14.25
CA TYR A 182 -3.32 -8.58 14.02
C TYR A 182 -2.11 -9.50 13.76
N GLY A 183 -1.41 -9.24 12.66
CA GLY A 183 -0.28 -10.05 12.18
C GLY A 183 -0.69 -11.23 11.29
N ASP A 184 -1.99 -11.40 11.02
CA ASP A 184 -2.51 -12.44 10.12
C ASP A 184 -2.24 -12.11 8.64
N ILE A 185 -2.05 -13.14 7.83
CA ILE A 185 -1.90 -13.06 6.38
C ILE A 185 -2.88 -14.03 5.72
N SER A 186 -3.67 -13.55 4.77
CA SER A 186 -4.56 -14.45 4.02
C SER A 186 -3.78 -15.32 3.05
N ASP A 187 -4.39 -16.42 2.65
CA ASP A 187 -4.01 -17.12 1.42
C ASP A 187 -4.19 -16.20 0.19
N PHE A 188 -3.52 -16.57 -0.90
CA PHE A 188 -3.73 -15.91 -2.18
C PHE A 188 -5.09 -16.29 -2.78
N VAL A 189 -5.80 -15.27 -3.26
CA VAL A 189 -7.05 -15.41 -4.00
C VAL A 189 -6.83 -14.94 -5.43
N SER A 190 -7.31 -15.73 -6.40
CA SER A 190 -7.23 -15.37 -7.82
C SER A 190 -8.38 -14.46 -8.21
N VAL A 191 -8.07 -13.24 -8.64
CA VAL A 191 -9.04 -12.26 -9.14
C VAL A 191 -8.79 -11.99 -10.62
N SER A 192 -9.82 -11.60 -11.36
CA SER A 192 -9.63 -11.16 -12.75
C SER A 192 -8.77 -9.89 -12.80
N SER A 193 -7.91 -9.77 -13.81
CA SER A 193 -7.19 -8.53 -14.06
C SER A 193 -8.16 -7.41 -14.43
N GLY A 194 -7.95 -6.19 -13.95
CA GLY A 194 -8.83 -5.06 -14.22
C GLY A 194 -8.68 -3.93 -13.22
N LEU A 195 -9.62 -2.97 -13.28
CA LEU A 195 -9.70 -1.86 -12.33
C LEU A 195 -10.59 -2.22 -11.15
N TYR A 196 -10.15 -1.92 -9.93
CA TYR A 196 -10.86 -2.25 -8.70
C TYR A 196 -10.84 -1.10 -7.70
N ARG A 197 -12.00 -0.73 -7.17
CA ARG A 197 -12.09 -0.01 -5.89
C ARG A 197 -11.74 -0.99 -4.76
N VAL A 198 -10.92 -0.52 -3.82
CA VAL A 198 -10.46 -1.32 -2.67
C VAL A 198 -11.20 -0.84 -1.43
N ARG A 199 -11.84 -1.76 -0.70
CA ARG A 199 -12.51 -1.46 0.57
C ARG A 199 -12.16 -2.49 1.63
N LEU A 200 -12.09 -2.06 2.88
CA LEU A 200 -12.04 -2.93 4.06
C LEU A 200 -13.23 -2.64 4.96
N THR A 201 -13.81 -3.69 5.52
CA THR A 201 -14.79 -3.59 6.61
C THR A 201 -14.28 -4.31 7.85
N SER A 202 -14.93 -4.09 9.00
CA SER A 202 -14.85 -5.07 10.07
C SER A 202 -15.30 -6.43 9.56
N LYS A 203 -14.63 -7.49 10.01
CA LYS A 203 -14.97 -8.86 9.67
C LYS A 203 -16.44 -9.14 9.97
N ASP A 204 -17.13 -9.73 9.01
CA ASP A 204 -18.54 -10.13 9.06
C ASP A 204 -19.52 -8.95 9.29
N ASP A 205 -19.06 -7.69 9.16
CA ASP A 205 -19.89 -6.49 9.26
C ASP A 205 -19.62 -5.53 8.09
N GLN A 206 -20.41 -5.68 7.03
CA GLN A 206 -20.32 -4.86 5.81
C GLN A 206 -20.75 -3.41 6.00
N SER A 207 -21.43 -3.08 7.10
CA SER A 207 -21.89 -1.73 7.39
C SER A 207 -20.79 -0.87 8.00
N ASN A 208 -19.82 -1.49 8.68
CA ASN A 208 -18.68 -0.81 9.26
C ASN A 208 -17.50 -0.77 8.28
N VAL A 209 -17.52 0.19 7.36
CA VAL A 209 -16.41 0.42 6.41
C VAL A 209 -15.27 1.15 7.11
N LEU A 210 -14.12 0.49 7.17
CA LEU A 210 -12.89 1.01 7.80
C LEU A 210 -11.94 1.61 6.78
N PHE A 211 -11.99 1.18 5.53
CA PHE A 211 -11.14 1.71 4.47
C PHE A 211 -11.89 1.79 3.15
N ASP A 212 -11.63 2.86 2.41
CA ASP A 212 -12.17 3.04 1.08
C ASP A 212 -11.18 3.79 0.18
N PHE A 213 -10.77 3.18 -0.93
CA PHE A 213 -9.94 3.82 -1.95
C PHE A 213 -10.73 4.01 -3.24
N THR A 214 -11.29 5.21 -3.41
CA THR A 214 -12.25 5.53 -4.48
C THR A 214 -11.61 5.72 -5.86
N SER A 215 -10.31 6.01 -5.92
CA SER A 215 -9.58 6.25 -7.19
C SER A 215 -9.32 4.99 -8.01
N GLN A 216 -9.62 3.81 -7.44
CA GLN A 216 -9.37 2.48 -8.00
C GLN A 216 -7.88 2.17 -8.21
N ILE A 217 -7.54 0.88 -8.13
CA ILE A 217 -6.22 0.35 -8.50
C ILE A 217 -6.35 -0.50 -9.76
N THR A 218 -5.26 -0.59 -10.53
CA THR A 218 -5.15 -1.56 -11.62
C THR A 218 -4.51 -2.83 -11.10
N LEU A 219 -5.19 -3.97 -11.28
CA LEU A 219 -4.63 -5.31 -11.07
C LEU A 219 -4.27 -5.92 -12.41
N GLY A 220 -2.96 -6.07 -12.66
CA GLY A 220 -2.41 -6.53 -13.92
C GLY A 220 -2.54 -8.04 -14.13
N SER A 221 -2.66 -8.46 -15.39
CA SER A 221 -2.60 -9.87 -15.76
C SER A 221 -1.27 -10.49 -15.32
N THR A 222 -1.28 -11.73 -14.86
CA THR A 222 -0.15 -12.51 -14.34
C THR A 222 0.50 -11.98 -13.05
N SER A 223 0.02 -10.86 -12.50
CA SER A 223 0.60 -10.23 -11.31
C SER A 223 0.33 -11.00 -10.01
N VAL A 224 1.22 -10.82 -9.04
CA VAL A 224 1.04 -11.22 -7.64
C VAL A 224 1.11 -9.96 -6.78
N VAL A 225 0.11 -9.76 -5.91
CA VAL A 225 -0.05 -8.53 -5.12
C VAL A 225 -0.32 -8.87 -3.65
N THR A 226 0.43 -8.23 -2.76
CA THR A 226 0.14 -8.22 -1.32
C THR A 226 -0.39 -6.84 -0.94
N LEU A 227 -1.57 -6.78 -0.33
CA LEU A 227 -2.15 -5.57 0.25
C LEU A 227 -1.89 -5.58 1.76
N ILE A 228 -1.16 -4.59 2.26
CA ILE A 228 -0.84 -4.50 3.69
C ILE A 228 -1.72 -3.43 4.34
N VAL A 229 -2.56 -3.82 5.29
CA VAL A 229 -3.36 -2.89 6.08
C VAL A 229 -2.48 -2.29 7.17
N VAL A 230 -2.23 -0.99 7.12
CA VAL A 230 -1.26 -0.29 7.98
C VAL A 230 -1.92 0.77 8.86
N PRO A 231 -1.42 1.01 10.08
CA PRO A 231 -1.93 2.09 10.93
C PRO A 231 -1.54 3.45 10.35
N ARG A 232 -2.29 4.49 10.74
CA ARG A 232 -1.98 5.90 10.46
C ARG A 232 -1.60 6.63 11.74
N SER A 233 -0.79 7.69 11.65
CA SER A 233 -0.46 8.55 12.79
C SER A 233 -1.67 9.20 13.47
N SER A 234 -2.79 9.37 12.75
CA SER A 234 -3.85 10.31 13.13
C SER A 234 -5.22 9.69 13.40
N GLY A 235 -5.34 8.39 13.67
CA GLY A 235 -6.64 7.85 14.14
C GLY A 235 -6.92 6.38 13.87
N SER A 236 -8.19 6.03 14.06
CA SER A 236 -8.71 4.66 14.10
C SER A 236 -8.80 3.96 12.74
N TYR A 237 -8.62 4.67 11.63
CA TYR A 237 -8.75 4.11 10.28
C TYR A 237 -7.38 3.83 9.64
N PRO A 238 -7.20 2.72 8.90
CA PRO A 238 -5.93 2.34 8.31
C PRO A 238 -5.70 3.02 6.95
N ASN A 239 -4.48 2.92 6.42
CA ASN A 239 -4.18 3.00 4.98
C ASN A 239 -3.92 1.56 4.44
N ILE A 240 -3.67 1.42 3.14
CA ILE A 240 -3.15 0.18 2.55
C ILE A 240 -1.86 0.44 1.76
N SER A 241 -0.81 -0.35 2.01
CA SER A 241 0.36 -0.45 1.13
C SER A 241 0.14 -1.58 0.13
N ALA A 242 0.06 -1.28 -1.16
CA ALA A 242 -0.09 -2.27 -2.21
C ALA A 242 1.28 -2.60 -2.83
N LEU A 243 1.67 -3.88 -2.76
CA LEU A 243 2.95 -4.39 -3.21
C LEU A 243 2.74 -5.36 -4.36
N GLN A 244 3.12 -5.00 -5.58
CA GLN A 244 3.26 -5.98 -6.66
C GLN A 244 4.64 -6.64 -6.53
N GLU A 245 4.69 -7.97 -6.63
CA GLU A 245 5.94 -8.71 -6.57
C GLU A 245 6.93 -8.27 -7.66
N GLN A 246 8.17 -8.01 -7.24
CA GLN A 246 9.32 -7.54 -8.01
C GLN A 246 9.07 -6.27 -8.83
N GLY A 247 7.95 -5.59 -8.57
CA GLY A 247 7.41 -4.56 -9.44
C GLY A 247 7.00 -3.31 -8.69
N GLY A 248 5.98 -2.65 -9.24
CA GLY A 248 5.44 -1.41 -8.70
C GLY A 248 4.91 -1.55 -7.27
N ASN A 249 4.75 -0.41 -6.61
CA ASN A 249 4.07 -0.31 -5.34
C ASN A 249 3.21 0.95 -5.32
N ALA A 250 2.22 0.99 -4.43
CA ALA A 250 1.36 2.14 -4.25
C ALA A 250 0.91 2.27 -2.80
N LEU A 251 0.93 3.48 -2.26
CA LEU A 251 0.24 3.81 -1.02
C LEU A 251 -1.19 4.22 -1.34
N LEU A 252 -2.15 3.45 -0.85
CA LEU A 252 -3.57 3.72 -0.98
C LEU A 252 -4.02 4.48 0.27
N ALA A 253 -4.09 5.81 0.16
CA ALA A 253 -4.58 6.67 1.23
C ALA A 253 -6.09 6.52 1.39
N ASN A 254 -6.56 6.33 2.62
CA ASN A 254 -7.97 6.10 2.91
C ASN A 254 -8.81 7.35 2.63
N SER A 255 -9.79 7.23 1.73
CA SER A 255 -10.68 8.33 1.32
C SER A 255 -11.70 8.73 2.40
N LEU A 256 -11.85 7.96 3.48
CA LEU A 256 -12.75 8.29 4.59
C LEU A 256 -12.19 9.39 5.51
N VAL A 257 -10.88 9.66 5.43
CA VAL A 257 -10.16 10.57 6.33
C VAL A 257 -9.24 11.54 5.58
N SER A 258 -9.40 11.61 4.25
CA SER A 258 -8.62 12.48 3.34
C SER A 258 -9.25 13.85 3.17
#